data_AF-A0A9Q0NCT4-F1
#
_entry.id   AF-A0A9Q0NCT4-F1
#
_cell.length_a   1.000
_cell.length_b   1.000
_cell.length_c   1.000
_cell.angle_alpha   90.00
_cell.angle_beta   90.00
_cell.angle_gamma   90.00
#
_symmetry.space_group_name_H-M   'P 1'
#
loop_
_entity.id
_entity.type
_entity.pdbx_description
1 polymer ?
#
loop_
_entity_poly.entity_id
_entity_poly.type
_entity_poly.pdbx_seq_one_letter_code
_entity_poly.pdbx_strand_id
1 'polypeptide(L)'
;SSIVKNIRQINLKGVQRVTITFDPFRDDVKNTRDFLFFLSTPTIVRSNPNCTVKSEIVCDRSPSSIVFSLIPSVQETSKLKDIRINSDNLNVLEILQVCNKYVSTLAPKEEPVNVIKTKSEKKAGAKRR
;
A
#
# COMPACT_ATOMS: atom_id res chain seq x y z
N SER A 1 0.95 -19.37 0.08
CA SER A 1 1.48 -18.68 1.27
C SER A 1 0.58 -17.49 1.62
N SER A 2 0.29 -17.28 2.91
CA SER A 2 -0.62 -16.23 3.39
C SER A 2 -0.07 -14.81 3.21
N ILE A 3 1.26 -14.65 3.15
CA ILE A 3 1.94 -13.37 2.92
C ILE A 3 1.63 -12.83 1.51
N VAL A 4 1.74 -13.69 0.49
CA VAL A 4 1.46 -13.31 -0.91
C VAL A 4 0.01 -12.85 -1.11
N LYS A 5 -0.94 -13.45 -0.38
CA LYS A 5 -2.35 -13.04 -0.43
C LYS A 5 -2.53 -11.62 0.09
N ASN A 6 -1.90 -11.29 1.22
CA ASN A 6 -1.97 -9.95 1.80
C ASN A 6 -1.26 -8.91 0.92
N ILE A 7 -0.10 -9.25 0.33
CA ILE A 7 0.63 -8.35 -0.59
C ILE A 7 -0.23 -7.96 -1.79
N ARG A 8 -0.98 -8.91 -2.37
CA ARG A 8 -1.86 -8.63 -3.53
C ARG A 8 -3.05 -7.72 -3.20
N GLN A 9 -3.44 -7.64 -1.93
CA GLN A 9 -4.56 -6.82 -1.47
C GLN A 9 -4.16 -5.37 -1.16
N ILE A 10 -2.85 -5.10 -1.04
CA ILE A 10 -2.34 -3.76 -0.72
C ILE A 10 -2.60 -2.83 -1.90
N ASN A 11 -3.24 -1.70 -1.59
CA ASN A 11 -3.46 -0.61 -2.54
C ASN A 11 -3.01 0.73 -1.93
N LEU A 12 -2.06 1.40 -2.57
CA LEU A 12 -1.48 2.66 -2.10
C LEU A 12 -2.09 3.90 -2.78
N LYS A 13 -3.19 3.78 -3.54
CA LYS A 13 -3.81 4.93 -4.25
C LYS A 13 -4.19 6.11 -3.36
N GLY A 14 -4.51 5.88 -2.09
CA GLY A 14 -4.85 6.95 -1.14
C GLY A 14 -3.65 7.58 -0.42
N VAL A 15 -2.43 7.09 -0.67
CA VAL A 15 -1.22 7.47 0.07
C VAL A 15 -0.29 8.32 -0.80
N GLN A 16 0.12 9.47 -0.28
CA GLN A 16 1.09 10.35 -0.92
C GLN A 16 2.53 9.91 -0.62
N ARG A 17 2.83 9.60 0.64
CA ARG A 17 4.17 9.24 1.10
C ARG A 17 4.12 8.19 2.19
N VAL A 18 5.02 7.22 2.11
CA VAL A 18 5.30 6.26 3.19
C VAL A 18 6.68 6.57 3.74
N THR A 19 6.77 6.91 5.02
CA THR A 19 8.03 7.09 5.73
C THR A 19 8.21 5.92 6.68
N ILE A 20 9.30 5.17 6.52
CA ILE A 20 9.62 4.04 7.36
C ILE A 20 10.89 4.38 8.14
N THR A 21 10.74 4.59 9.44
CA THR A 21 11.84 4.92 10.34
C THR A 21 12.23 3.67 11.11
N PHE A 22 13.51 3.29 11.05
CA PHE A 22 14.03 2.15 11.81
C PHE A 22 15.52 2.30 12.14
N ASP A 23 15.94 1.68 13.24
CA ASP A 23 17.35 1.54 13.62
C ASP A 23 17.86 0.15 13.22
N PRO A 24 18.88 0.01 12.35
CA PRO A 24 19.32 -1.29 11.86
C PRO A 24 19.98 -2.18 12.93
N PHE A 25 20.34 -1.63 14.08
CA PHE A 25 21.03 -2.34 15.16
C PHE A 25 20.09 -2.92 16.22
N ARG A 26 18.77 -2.72 16.11
CA ARG A 26 17.81 -3.41 17.00
C ARG A 26 17.44 -4.78 16.44
N ASP A 27 17.16 -5.72 17.36
CA ASP A 27 16.87 -7.11 17.02
C ASP A 27 15.55 -7.28 16.23
N ASP A 28 14.52 -6.48 16.55
CA ASP A 28 13.16 -6.64 16.01
C ASP A 28 12.96 -6.01 14.60
N VAL A 29 14.00 -5.37 14.06
CA VAL A 29 13.91 -4.53 12.85
C VAL A 29 13.76 -5.34 11.57
N LYS A 30 14.05 -6.64 11.63
CA LYS A 30 13.91 -7.55 10.49
C LYS A 30 12.51 -7.48 9.89
N ASN A 31 11.48 -7.43 10.73
CA ASN A 31 10.09 -7.42 10.25
C ASN A 31 9.77 -6.13 9.48
N THR A 32 10.21 -4.98 9.98
CA THR A 32 10.03 -3.68 9.33
C THR A 32 10.80 -3.59 8.01
N ARG A 33 12.02 -4.16 7.96
CA ARG A 33 12.83 -4.23 6.74
C ARG A 33 12.21 -5.14 5.68
N ASP A 34 11.70 -6.30 6.08
CA ASP A 34 11.01 -7.22 5.18
C ASP A 34 9.72 -6.56 4.63
N PHE A 35 9.00 -5.82 5.47
CA PHE A 35 7.85 -5.04 5.04
C PHE A 35 8.21 -3.94 4.03
N LEU A 36 9.30 -3.19 4.27
CA LEU A 36 9.82 -2.20 3.33
C LEU A 36 10.15 -2.83 1.96
N PHE A 37 10.76 -4.03 1.97
CA PHE A 37 11.04 -4.78 0.75
C PHE A 37 9.75 -5.14 -0.01
N PHE A 38 8.71 -5.59 0.70
CA PHE A 38 7.44 -5.88 0.04
C PHE A 38 6.80 -4.63 -0.58
N LEU A 39 6.84 -3.49 0.10
CA LEU A 39 6.32 -2.23 -0.44
C LEU A 39 7.07 -1.74 -1.69
N SER A 40 8.37 -2.00 -1.79
CA SER A 40 9.18 -1.60 -2.96
C SER A 40 9.02 -2.52 -4.16
N THR A 41 8.27 -3.62 -4.03
CA THR A 41 7.99 -4.51 -5.17
C THR A 41 7.22 -3.78 -6.28
N PRO A 42 7.51 -4.08 -7.56
CA PRO A 42 6.89 -3.39 -8.70
C PRO A 42 5.38 -3.58 -8.75
N THR A 43 4.87 -4.67 -8.17
CA THR A 43 3.43 -4.94 -8.06
C THR A 43 2.70 -3.89 -7.22
N ILE A 44 3.31 -3.46 -6.12
CA ILE A 44 2.72 -2.47 -5.22
C ILE A 44 2.98 -1.05 -5.73
N VAL A 45 4.20 -0.77 -6.22
CA VAL A 45 4.53 0.53 -6.83
C VAL A 45 3.61 0.86 -8.01
N ARG A 46 3.23 -0.14 -8.81
CA ARG A 46 2.26 0.04 -9.91
C ARG A 46 0.87 0.48 -9.44
N SER A 47 0.48 0.20 -8.20
CA SER A 47 -0.83 0.64 -7.67
C SER A 47 -0.90 2.17 -7.55
N ASN A 48 0.21 2.82 -7.20
CA ASN A 48 0.34 4.26 -7.14
C ASN A 48 1.80 4.69 -7.44
N PRO A 49 2.12 5.01 -8.71
CA PRO A 49 3.47 5.45 -9.09
C PRO A 49 3.90 6.78 -8.46
N ASN A 50 2.93 7.60 -8.05
CA ASN A 50 3.20 8.90 -7.41
C ASN A 50 3.51 8.76 -5.92
N CYS A 51 3.29 7.58 -5.32
CA CYS A 51 3.58 7.34 -3.93
C CYS A 51 5.09 7.31 -3.69
N THR A 52 5.59 8.20 -2.84
CA THR A 52 7.01 8.20 -2.47
C THR A 52 7.25 7.30 -1.27
N VAL A 53 8.07 6.27 -1.41
CA VAL A 53 8.53 5.43 -0.30
C VAL A 53 9.89 5.93 0.17
N LYS A 54 9.98 6.41 1.41
CA LYS A 54 11.20 6.93 2.03
C LYS A 54 11.56 6.09 3.24
N SER A 55 12.78 5.58 3.28
CA SER A 55 13.36 4.94 4.46
C SER A 55 14.22 5.94 5.24
N GLU A 56 13.95 6.10 6.53
CA GLU A 56 14.72 6.92 7.44
C GLU A 56 15.47 6.00 8.42
N ILE A 57 16.79 5.95 8.27
CA ILE A 57 17.64 5.09 9.07
C ILE A 57 18.19 5.93 10.21
N VAL A 58 17.89 5.51 11.44
CA VAL A 58 18.31 6.17 12.68
C VAL A 58 19.26 5.26 13.47
N CYS A 59 19.97 5.81 14.46
CA CYS A 59 20.95 5.07 15.28
C CYS A 59 20.82 5.41 16.78
N ASP A 60 19.61 5.74 17.22
CA ASP A 60 19.27 6.20 18.57
C ASP A 60 18.55 5.12 19.40
N ARG A 61 18.53 3.87 18.94
CA ARG A 61 17.76 2.75 19.50
C ARG A 61 16.25 3.03 19.58
N SER A 62 15.76 4.00 18.81
CA SER A 62 14.35 4.35 18.77
C SER A 62 13.50 3.19 18.24
N PRO A 63 12.20 3.15 18.63
CA PRO A 63 11.26 2.20 18.06
C PRO A 63 11.08 2.43 16.56
N SER A 64 10.88 1.34 15.84
CA SER A 64 10.53 1.32 14.44
C SER A 64 9.10 1.84 14.23
N SER A 65 8.94 2.77 13.29
CA SER A 65 7.65 3.41 12.98
C SER A 65 7.43 3.51 11.48
N ILE A 66 6.19 3.26 11.06
CA ILE A 66 5.74 3.37 9.67
C ILE A 66 4.65 4.43 9.62
N VAL A 67 4.91 5.52 8.89
CA VAL A 67 4.00 6.65 8.77
C VAL A 67 3.51 6.75 7.33
N PHE A 68 2.20 6.70 7.15
CA PHE A 68 1.51 6.91 5.87
C PHE A 68 0.93 8.32 5.86
N SER A 69 1.47 9.19 5.00
CA SER A 69 0.87 10.49 4.69
C SER A 69 -0.15 10.32 3.57
N LEU A 70 -1.40 10.71 3.83
CA LEU A 70 -2.50 10.56 2.88
C LEU A 70 -2.53 11.70 1.85
N ILE A 71 -3.15 11.45 0.70
CA ILE A 71 -3.38 12.48 -0.34
C ILE A 71 -4.47 13.45 0.16
N PRO A 72 -4.40 14.77 -0.15
CA PRO A 72 -5.39 15.76 0.30
C PRO A 72 -6.86 15.38 0.03
N SER A 73 -7.15 14.79 -1.14
CA SER A 73 -8.50 14.34 -1.51
C SER A 73 -9.08 13.28 -0.55
N VAL A 74 -8.22 12.41 -0.03
CA VAL A 74 -8.60 11.38 0.96
C VAL A 74 -8.65 11.98 2.37
N GLN A 75 -7.79 12.94 2.68
CA GLN A 75 -7.79 13.64 3.97
C GLN A 75 -9.13 14.36 4.22
N GLU A 76 -9.73 14.98 3.20
CA GLU A 76 -11.03 15.62 3.31
C GLU A 76 -12.16 14.63 3.60
N THR A 77 -12.11 13.45 2.97
CA THR A 77 -13.12 12.40 3.13
C THR A 77 -13.01 11.72 4.50
N SER A 78 -11.79 11.51 4.99
CA SER A 78 -11.52 10.70 6.18
C SER A 78 -11.19 11.52 7.44
N LYS A 79 -10.98 12.84 7.31
CA LYS A 79 -10.54 13.76 8.39
C LYS A 79 -9.24 13.34 9.09
N LEU A 80 -8.45 12.46 8.47
CA LEU A 80 -7.19 11.94 9.00
C LEU A 80 -6.04 12.50 8.15
N LYS A 81 -4.99 13.00 8.80
CA LYS A 81 -3.80 13.55 8.11
C LYS A 81 -2.78 12.46 7.81
N ASP A 82 -2.47 11.65 8.81
CA ASP A 82 -1.47 10.60 8.77
C ASP A 82 -1.91 9.36 9.56
N ILE A 83 -1.45 8.19 9.12
CA ILE A 83 -1.61 6.92 9.83
C ILE A 83 -0.24 6.48 10.29
N ARG A 84 -0.09 6.22 11.60
CA ARG A 84 1.15 5.75 12.20
C ARG A 84 0.98 4.34 12.71
N ILE A 85 1.90 3.45 12.33
CA ILE A 85 1.97 2.08 12.78
C ILE A 85 3.31 1.90 13.48
N ASN A 86 3.27 1.53 14.76
CA ASN A 86 4.47 1.18 15.52
C ASN A 86 4.75 -0.31 15.29
N SER A 87 5.91 -0.64 14.73
CA SER A 87 6.22 -2.00 14.26
C SER A 87 7.03 -2.86 15.23
N ASP A 88 7.40 -2.34 16.40
CA ASP A 88 8.31 -3.01 17.35
C ASP A 88 7.89 -4.43 17.75
N ASN A 89 6.60 -4.65 18.00
CA ASN A 89 6.08 -5.94 18.46
C ASN A 89 5.21 -6.63 17.39
N LEU A 90 5.30 -6.19 16.13
CA LEU A 90 4.46 -6.72 15.06
C LEU A 90 5.27 -7.59 14.11
N ASN A 91 4.67 -8.73 13.75
CA ASN A 91 5.20 -9.56 12.70
C ASN A 91 4.87 -8.96 11.32
N VAL A 92 5.65 -9.29 10.30
CA VAL A 92 5.45 -8.80 8.92
C VAL A 92 4.03 -9.03 8.43
N LEU A 93 3.46 -10.20 8.75
CA LEU A 93 2.11 -10.58 8.35
C LEU A 93 1.05 -9.67 8.99
N GLU A 94 1.23 -9.31 10.25
CA GLU A 94 0.34 -8.43 11.00
C GLU A 94 0.44 -6.99 10.48
N ILE A 95 1.65 -6.51 10.19
CA ILE A 95 1.87 -5.20 9.57
C ILE A 95 1.12 -5.12 8.23
N LEU A 96 1.24 -6.15 7.38
CA LEU A 96 0.52 -6.23 6.10
C LEU A 96 -1.00 -6.24 6.29
N GLN A 97 -1.52 -6.97 7.29
CA GLN A 97 -2.95 -7.02 7.60
C GLN A 97 -3.48 -5.66 8.10
N VAL A 98 -2.75 -5.00 9.00
CA VAL A 98 -3.09 -3.66 9.50
C VAL A 98 -3.08 -2.65 8.34
N CYS A 99 -2.07 -2.69 7.47
CA CYS A 99 -2.06 -1.88 6.25
C CYS A 99 -3.28 -2.13 5.36
N ASN A 100 -3.66 -3.39 5.14
CA ASN A 100 -4.85 -3.69 4.34
C ASN A 100 -6.13 -3.15 4.99
N LYS A 101 -6.26 -3.24 6.31
CA LYS A 101 -7.44 -2.77 7.04
C LYS A 101 -7.58 -1.25 7.03
N TYR A 102 -6.49 -0.52 7.22
CA TYR A 102 -6.54 0.94 7.43
C TYR A 102 -6.12 1.77 6.22
N VAL A 103 -5.24 1.26 5.35
CA VAL A 103 -4.71 2.02 4.21
C VAL A 103 -5.47 1.67 2.93
N SER A 104 -5.71 0.38 2.67
CA SER A 104 -6.37 -0.03 1.42
C SER A 104 -7.87 0.31 1.39
N THR A 105 -8.51 0.45 2.55
CA THR A 105 -9.90 0.94 2.67
C THR A 105 -10.06 2.41 2.32
N LEU A 106 -8.97 3.17 2.36
CA LEU A 106 -8.93 4.59 2.02
C LEU A 106 -8.64 4.84 0.53
N ALA A 107 -8.38 3.79 -0.25
CA ALA A 107 -8.29 3.92 -1.69
C ALA A 107 -9.65 4.40 -2.23
N PRO A 108 -9.67 5.47 -3.06
CA PRO A 108 -10.90 5.89 -3.73
C PRO A 108 -11.50 4.68 -4.45
N LYS A 109 -12.78 4.38 -4.17
CA LYS A 109 -13.51 3.32 -4.88
C LYS A 109 -13.59 3.77 -6.34
N GLU A 110 -12.83 3.12 -7.20
CA GLU A 110 -12.95 3.35 -8.64
C GLU A 110 -14.38 3.00 -9.03
N GLU A 111 -15.14 3.99 -9.49
CA GLU A 111 -16.39 3.74 -10.20
C GLU A 111 -16.06 2.76 -11.34
N PRO A 112 -16.87 1.71 -11.52
CA PRO A 112 -16.57 0.69 -12.51
C PRO A 112 -16.44 1.35 -13.87
N VAL A 113 -15.24 1.29 -14.45
CA VAL A 113 -14.99 1.68 -15.83
C VAL A 113 -15.91 0.80 -16.67
N ASN A 114 -17.05 1.38 -17.07
CA ASN A 114 -17.93 0.78 -18.04
C ASN A 114 -17.08 0.52 -19.28
N VAL A 115 -16.79 -0.75 -19.54
CA VAL A 115 -16.11 -1.20 -20.75
C VAL A 115 -17.03 -0.80 -21.91
N ILE A 116 -16.79 0.37 -22.50
CA ILE A 116 -17.47 0.82 -23.71
C ILE A 116 -16.98 -0.11 -24.82
N LYS A 117 -17.75 -1.19 -25.06
CA LYS A 117 -17.53 -2.08 -26.21
C LYS A 117 -17.65 -1.25 -27.47
N THR A 118 -16.57 -1.14 -28.23
CA THR A 118 -16.59 -0.48 -29.53
C THR A 118 -17.41 -1.32 -30.51
N LYS A 119 -18.13 -0.65 -31.43
CA LYS A 119 -19.08 -1.27 -32.38
C LYS A 119 -18.47 -2.41 -33.21
N SER A 120 -17.15 -2.48 -33.33
CA SER A 120 -16.36 -3.45 -34.07
C SER A 120 -16.55 -4.89 -33.56
N GLU A 121 -16.64 -5.09 -32.24
CA GLU A 121 -16.70 -6.44 -31.65
C GLU A 121 -18.09 -7.10 -31.76
N LYS A 122 -19.15 -6.29 -31.89
CA LYS A 122 -20.53 -6.80 -32.01
C LYS A 122 -20.81 -7.44 -33.39
N LYS A 123 -20.06 -7.05 -34.43
CA LYS A 123 -20.20 -7.62 -35.79
C LYS A 123 -19.45 -8.95 -35.97
N ALA A 124 -18.38 -9.20 -35.22
CA ALA A 124 -17.62 -10.45 -35.35
C ALA A 124 -18.36 -11.67 -34.80
N GLY A 125 -19.21 -11.49 -33.77
CA GLY A 125 -20.01 -12.57 -33.19
C GLY A 125 -21.22 -13.01 -34.04
N ALA A 126 -21.68 -12.16 -34.97
CA ALA A 126 -22.85 -12.46 -35.81
C ALA A 126 -22.53 -13.26 -37.08
N LYS A 127 -21.24 -13.42 -37.43
CA LYS A 127 -20.80 -14.05 -38.70
C LYS A 127 -20.34 -15.51 -38.55
N ARG A 128 -20.45 -16.09 -37.36
CA ARG A 128 -20.28 -17.54 -37.12
C ARG A 128 -21.64 -18.17 -36.85
N ARG A 129 -22.37 -18.41 -37.93
CA ARG A 129 -23.50 -19.34 -38.02
C ARG A 129 -23.38 -20.07 -39.35
#